data_AF-A0A8T6S8P3-F1
#
_entry.id   AF-A0A8T6S8P3-F1
#
_cell.length_a   1.000
_cell.length_b   1.000
_cell.length_c   1.000
_cell.angle_alpha   90.00
_cell.angle_beta   90.00
_cell.angle_gamma   90.00
#
_symmetry.space_group_name_H-M   'P 1'
#
loop_
_entity.id
_entity.type
_entity.pdbx_description
1 polymer ?
#
loop_
_entity_poly.entity_id
_entity_poly.type
_entity_poly.pdbx_seq_one_letter_code
_entity_poly.pdbx_strand_id
1 'polypeptide(L)'
;MRRTLWKLVKSLILDRRLLSAGSLLLTLVFLDLLFLHPIVPELDVPQHFLFGFVLSEVVSKTADSIALQKLLVRRYPKRDPRRMDLLLRLAGFLVLGGLLWESTERFVFPIFGAVPDPLFSLPITLTNIDGTIDITMGAMGCLLAWYLAKPDGG
;
A
#
# COMPACT_ATOMS: atom_id res chain seq x y z
N MET A 1 -11.95 -3.05 21.84
CA MET A 1 -11.03 -3.61 20.81
C MET A 1 -11.73 -4.58 19.84
N ARG A 2 -12.32 -5.69 20.30
CA ARG A 2 -12.96 -6.71 19.41
C ARG A 2 -14.05 -6.18 18.47
N ARG A 3 -14.92 -5.27 18.93
CA ARG A 3 -15.96 -4.64 18.09
C ARG A 3 -15.40 -3.75 16.97
N THR A 4 -14.32 -3.02 17.23
CA THR A 4 -13.66 -2.15 16.24
C THR A 4 -12.98 -2.98 15.17
N LEU A 5 -12.24 -4.02 15.59
CA LEU A 5 -11.60 -4.96 14.67
C LEU A 5 -12.61 -5.64 13.74
N TRP A 6 -13.75 -6.10 14.29
CA TRP A 6 -14.80 -6.71 13.48
C TRP A 6 -15.41 -5.75 12.45
N LYS A 7 -15.62 -4.48 12.83
CA LYS A 7 -16.09 -3.44 11.90
C LYS A 7 -15.10 -3.20 10.77
N LEU A 8 -13.79 -3.16 11.09
CA LEU A 8 -12.73 -3.03 10.10
C LEU A 8 -12.70 -4.23 9.14
N VAL A 9 -12.66 -5.46 9.67
CA VAL A 9 -12.67 -6.68 8.84
C VAL A 9 -13.90 -6.70 7.92
N LYS A 10 -15.08 -6.39 8.45
CA LYS A 10 -16.31 -6.32 7.67
C LYS A 10 -16.24 -5.22 6.59
N SER A 11 -15.67 -4.05 6.88
CA SER A 11 -15.57 -2.96 5.91
C SER A 11 -14.54 -3.22 4.82
N LEU A 12 -13.52 -4.04 5.09
CA LEU A 12 -12.55 -4.51 4.10
C LEU A 12 -13.16 -5.59 3.19
N ILE A 13 -13.82 -6.60 3.76
CA ILE A 13 -14.43 -7.71 3.00
C ILE A 13 -15.61 -7.22 2.13
N LEU A 14 -16.35 -6.21 2.57
CA LEU A 14 -17.48 -5.69 1.78
C LEU A 14 -17.06 -4.67 0.71
N ASP A 15 -15.80 -4.22 0.70
CA ASP A 15 -15.32 -3.29 -0.29
C ASP A 15 -14.94 -4.02 -1.58
N ARG A 16 -15.87 -3.99 -2.54
CA ARG A 16 -15.69 -4.65 -3.85
C ARG A 16 -14.47 -4.13 -4.60
N ARG A 17 -14.15 -2.83 -4.51
CA ARG A 17 -13.01 -2.25 -5.23
C ARG A 17 -11.71 -2.76 -4.62
N LEU A 18 -11.64 -2.77 -3.30
CA LEU A 18 -10.47 -3.27 -2.58
C LEU A 18 -10.27 -4.77 -2.81
N LEU A 19 -11.35 -5.56 -2.77
CA LEU A 19 -11.29 -6.99 -3.09
C LEU A 19 -10.80 -7.23 -4.52
N SER A 20 -11.33 -6.50 -5.51
CA SER A 20 -10.90 -6.63 -6.90
C SER A 20 -9.43 -6.25 -7.08
N ALA A 21 -9.00 -5.11 -6.53
CA ALA A 21 -7.61 -4.65 -6.61
C ALA A 21 -6.66 -5.61 -5.88
N GLY A 22 -7.03 -6.09 -4.70
CA GLY A 22 -6.26 -7.08 -3.94
C GLY A 22 -6.17 -8.43 -4.65
N SER A 23 -7.26 -8.89 -5.27
CA SER A 23 -7.26 -10.15 -6.04
C SER A 23 -6.39 -10.03 -7.30
N LEU A 24 -6.44 -8.88 -7.98
CA LEU A 24 -5.58 -8.59 -9.12
C LEU A 24 -4.11 -8.55 -8.71
N LEU A 25 -3.78 -7.86 -7.62
CA LEU A 25 -2.43 -7.82 -7.05
C LEU A 25 -1.91 -9.22 -6.75
N LEU A 26 -2.68 -10.03 -6.03
CA LEU A 26 -2.29 -11.42 -5.73
C LEU A 26 -2.05 -12.23 -7.01
N THR A 27 -2.93 -12.08 -8.00
CA THR A 27 -2.78 -12.77 -9.29
C THR A 27 -1.48 -12.37 -9.99
N LEU A 28 -1.16 -11.08 -10.03
CA LEU A 28 0.07 -10.59 -10.64
C LEU A 28 1.31 -11.09 -9.90
N VAL A 29 1.33 -11.02 -8.56
CA VAL A 29 2.43 -11.53 -7.73
C VAL A 29 2.66 -13.02 -7.99
N PHE A 30 1.59 -13.83 -8.02
CA PHE A 30 1.73 -15.26 -8.31
C PHE A 30 2.22 -15.54 -9.74
N LEU A 31 1.69 -14.82 -10.72
CA LEU A 31 2.11 -14.97 -12.12
C LEU A 31 3.58 -14.60 -12.31
N ASP A 32 4.00 -13.49 -11.71
CA ASP A 32 5.37 -13.00 -11.78
C ASP A 32 6.33 -13.97 -11.11
N LEU A 33 6.07 -14.31 -9.84
CA LEU A 33 6.91 -15.22 -9.05
C LEU A 33 7.07 -16.60 -9.69
N LEU A 34 6.00 -17.17 -10.26
CA LEU A 34 6.02 -18.55 -10.76
C LEU A 34 6.43 -18.68 -12.22
N PHE A 35 6.18 -17.66 -13.06
CA PHE A 35 6.24 -17.83 -14.51
C PHE A 35 6.92 -16.69 -15.25
N LEU A 36 6.73 -15.44 -14.82
CA LEU A 36 6.97 -14.28 -15.70
C LEU A 36 8.17 -13.44 -15.30
N HIS A 37 8.69 -13.52 -14.07
CA HIS A 37 9.78 -12.66 -13.61
C HIS A 37 11.02 -12.67 -14.54
N PRO A 38 11.48 -13.83 -15.07
CA PRO A 38 12.62 -13.86 -15.99
C PRO A 38 12.30 -13.37 -17.42
N ILE A 39 11.01 -13.19 -17.75
CA ILE A 39 10.52 -12.93 -19.11
C ILE A 39 10.05 -11.48 -19.25
N VAL A 40 9.33 -10.96 -18.26
CA VAL A 40 8.72 -9.64 -18.24
C VAL A 40 8.91 -9.01 -16.85
N PRO A 41 10.14 -8.60 -16.48
CA PRO A 41 10.41 -7.97 -15.19
C PRO A 41 9.61 -6.67 -14.99
N GLU A 42 9.12 -6.05 -16.06
CA GLU A 42 8.27 -4.86 -16.01
C GLU A 42 6.90 -5.09 -15.35
N LEU A 43 6.50 -6.35 -15.11
CA LEU A 43 5.31 -6.69 -14.34
C LEU A 43 5.44 -6.34 -12.85
N ASP A 44 6.64 -6.05 -12.36
CA ASP A 44 6.87 -5.62 -10.99
C ASP A 44 6.30 -4.21 -10.71
N VAL A 45 6.41 -3.31 -11.70
CA VAL A 45 5.88 -1.94 -11.65
C VAL A 45 4.36 -1.86 -11.35
N PRO A 46 3.47 -2.57 -12.08
CA PRO A 46 2.05 -2.56 -11.77
C PRO A 46 1.71 -3.27 -10.45
N GLN A 47 2.54 -4.22 -9.98
CA GLN A 47 2.37 -4.83 -8.66
C GLN A 47 2.58 -3.80 -7.56
N HIS A 48 3.68 -3.05 -7.61
CA HIS A 48 3.97 -1.98 -6.66
C HIS A 48 2.89 -0.90 -6.66
N PHE A 49 2.40 -0.51 -7.84
CA PHE A 49 1.28 0.42 -7.97
C PHE A 49 0.00 -0.10 -7.27
N LEU A 50 -0.40 -1.33 -7.55
CA LEU A 50 -1.60 -1.92 -6.94
C LEU A 50 -1.44 -2.16 -5.44
N PHE A 51 -0.23 -2.53 -5.00
CA PHE A 51 0.10 -2.68 -3.59
C PHE A 51 -0.09 -1.36 -2.85
N GLY A 52 0.45 -0.26 -3.37
CA GLY A 52 0.23 1.08 -2.83
C GLY A 52 -1.24 1.49 -2.79
N PHE A 53 -1.99 1.20 -3.86
CA PHE A 53 -3.43 1.46 -3.92
C PHE A 53 -4.22 0.71 -2.83
N VAL A 54 -4.01 -0.60 -2.72
CA VAL A 54 -4.69 -1.47 -1.74
C VAL A 54 -4.33 -1.06 -0.32
N LEU A 55 -3.04 -0.84 -0.05
CA LEU A 55 -2.57 -0.49 1.28
C LEU A 55 -3.07 0.89 1.73
N SER A 56 -3.12 1.87 0.81
CA SER A 56 -3.70 3.20 1.07
C SER A 56 -5.15 3.12 1.56
N GLU A 57 -5.97 2.30 0.91
CA GLU A 57 -7.37 2.09 1.31
C GLU A 57 -7.49 1.40 2.67
N VAL A 58 -6.64 0.40 2.94
CA VAL A 58 -6.58 -0.28 4.24
C VAL A 58 -6.18 0.70 5.35
N VAL A 59 -5.17 1.53 5.11
CA VAL A 59 -4.68 2.55 6.06
C VAL A 59 -5.79 3.55 6.37
N SER A 60 -6.47 4.08 5.35
CA SER A 60 -7.57 5.03 5.53
C SER A 60 -8.70 4.44 6.37
N LYS A 61 -9.21 3.25 6.00
CA LYS A 61 -10.28 2.57 6.75
C LYS A 61 -9.87 2.26 8.19
N THR A 62 -8.60 1.89 8.39
CA THR A 62 -8.05 1.62 9.73
C THR A 62 -8.04 2.90 10.55
N ALA A 63 -7.51 3.99 10.01
CA ALA A 63 -7.46 5.30 10.66
C ALA A 63 -8.84 5.81 11.06
N ASP A 64 -9.84 5.63 10.18
CA ASP A 64 -11.22 5.99 10.46
C ASP A 64 -11.82 5.15 11.58
N SER A 65 -11.55 3.83 11.58
CA SER A 65 -12.06 2.91 12.59
C SER A 65 -11.59 3.22 14.01
N ILE A 66 -10.41 3.82 14.15
CA ILE A 66 -9.83 4.26 15.44
C ILE A 66 -9.97 5.77 15.66
N ALA A 67 -10.70 6.48 14.80
CA ALA A 67 -10.89 7.93 14.84
C ALA A 67 -9.59 8.76 14.84
N LEU A 68 -8.50 8.21 14.28
CA LEU A 68 -7.20 8.88 14.20
C LEU A 68 -7.28 10.16 13.36
N GLN A 69 -8.01 10.11 12.23
CA GLN A 69 -8.19 11.28 11.37
C GLN A 69 -8.87 12.43 12.12
N LYS A 70 -9.93 12.14 12.90
CA LYS A 70 -10.63 13.14 13.74
C LYS A 70 -9.70 13.74 14.80
N LEU A 71 -8.85 12.92 15.41
CA LEU A 71 -7.87 13.36 16.40
C LEU A 71 -6.82 14.29 15.77
N LEU A 72 -6.32 13.95 14.59
CA LEU A 72 -5.34 14.77 13.85
C LEU A 72 -5.94 16.11 13.42
N VAL A 73 -7.15 16.13 12.87
CA VAL A 73 -7.85 17.37 12.50
C VAL A 73 -8.08 18.28 13.71
N ARG A 74 -8.45 17.70 14.87
CA ARG A 74 -8.60 18.47 16.12
C ARG A 74 -7.29 19.06 16.61
N ARG A 75 -6.17 18.32 16.47
CA ARG A 75 -4.84 18.77 16.88
C ARG A 75 -4.24 19.81 15.93
N TYR A 76 -4.59 19.75 14.64
CA TYR A 76 -4.09 20.63 13.59
C TYR A 76 -5.25 21.28 12.81
N PRO A 77 -6.08 22.13 13.45
CA PRO A 77 -7.31 22.65 12.86
C PRO A 77 -7.10 23.56 11.65
N LYS A 78 -5.89 24.12 11.49
CA LYS A 78 -5.51 24.95 10.33
C LYS A 78 -5.11 24.13 9.10
N ARG A 79 -4.97 22.80 9.22
CA ARG A 79 -4.60 21.94 8.10
C ARG A 79 -5.84 21.35 7.44
N ASP A 80 -5.82 21.33 6.11
CA ASP A 80 -6.85 20.72 5.28
C ASP A 80 -6.99 19.22 5.64
N PRO A 81 -8.18 18.75 6.08
CA PRO A 81 -8.44 17.35 6.38
C PRO A 81 -8.09 16.41 5.22
N ARG A 82 -8.29 16.85 3.97
CA ARG A 82 -8.00 16.04 2.79
C ARG A 82 -6.49 15.86 2.58
N ARG A 83 -5.69 16.88 2.90
CA ARG A 83 -4.22 16.76 2.89
C ARG A 83 -3.71 15.90 4.05
N MET A 84 -4.35 15.98 5.22
CA MET A 84 -4.03 15.11 6.36
C MET A 84 -4.30 13.64 6.05
N ASP A 85 -5.41 13.34 5.36
CA ASP A 85 -5.72 11.99 4.87
C ASP A 85 -4.64 11.47 3.92
N LEU A 86 -4.24 12.27 2.93
CA LEU A 86 -3.16 11.89 2.01
C LEU A 86 -1.85 11.60 2.75
N LEU A 87 -1.45 12.47 3.68
CA LEU A 87 -0.23 12.26 4.47
C LEU A 87 -0.31 10.98 5.30
N LEU A 88 -1.48 10.66 5.85
CA LEU A 88 -1.67 9.44 6.62
C LEU A 88 -1.59 8.19 5.74
N ARG A 89 -2.21 8.22 4.55
CA ARG A 89 -2.12 7.16 3.55
C ARG A 89 -0.67 6.91 3.11
N LEU A 90 0.07 7.98 2.78
CA LEU A 90 1.48 7.89 2.39
C LEU A 90 2.36 7.40 3.55
N ALA A 91 2.18 7.92 4.76
CA ALA A 91 2.95 7.47 5.92
C ALA A 91 2.64 6.00 6.26
N GLY A 92 1.37 5.60 6.19
CA GLY A 92 0.96 4.21 6.37
C GLY A 92 1.53 3.29 5.30
N PHE A 93 1.55 3.73 4.04
CA PHE A 93 2.22 3.01 2.95
C PHE A 93 3.72 2.84 3.21
N LEU A 94 4.45 3.90 3.54
CA LEU A 94 5.89 3.81 3.77
C LEU A 94 6.23 2.91 4.97
N VAL A 95 5.48 3.03 6.07
CA VAL A 95 5.74 2.27 7.30
C VAL A 95 5.25 0.83 7.18
N LEU A 96 3.97 0.63 6.88
CA LEU A 96 3.39 -0.71 6.81
C LEU A 96 3.83 -1.44 5.55
N GLY A 97 3.90 -0.75 4.41
CA GLY A 97 4.35 -1.32 3.14
C GLY A 97 5.82 -1.71 3.21
N GLY A 98 6.66 -0.83 3.76
CA GLY A 98 8.06 -1.15 4.07
C GLY A 98 8.20 -2.40 4.94
N LEU A 99 7.50 -2.44 6.09
CA LEU A 99 7.56 -3.59 6.98
C LEU A 99 7.02 -4.88 6.34
N LEU A 100 5.92 -4.80 5.58
CA LEU A 100 5.33 -5.95 4.90
C LEU A 100 6.24 -6.49 3.81
N TRP A 101 6.84 -5.61 3.00
CA TRP A 101 7.78 -5.99 1.95
C TRP A 101 9.01 -6.68 2.54
N GLU A 102 9.74 -5.99 3.43
CA GLU A 102 10.93 -6.52 4.09
C GLU A 102 10.67 -7.85 4.80
N SER A 103 9.48 -8.01 5.40
CA SER A 103 9.08 -9.29 6.01
C SER A 103 8.82 -10.37 4.96
N THR A 104 8.15 -10.04 3.86
CA THR A 104 7.85 -10.98 2.77
C THR A 104 9.14 -11.43 2.09
N GLU A 105 10.06 -10.51 1.81
CA GLU A 105 11.36 -10.83 1.27
C GLU A 105 12.19 -11.72 2.20
N ARG A 106 12.15 -11.45 3.50
CA ARG A 106 12.97 -12.19 4.46
C ARG A 106 12.44 -13.58 4.75
N PHE A 107 11.11 -13.77 4.74
CA PHE A 107 10.49 -15.00 5.21
C PHE A 107 9.79 -15.83 4.13
N VAL A 108 9.33 -15.20 3.05
CA VAL A 108 8.51 -15.85 2.01
C VAL A 108 9.31 -16.10 0.75
N PHE A 109 10.03 -15.10 0.23
CA PHE A 109 10.81 -15.23 -1.02
C PHE A 109 11.83 -16.39 -1.01
N PRO A 110 12.55 -16.69 0.10
CA PRO A 110 13.47 -17.82 0.17
C PRO A 110 12.79 -19.18 -0.03
N ILE A 111 11.50 -19.30 0.31
CA ILE A 111 10.72 -20.53 0.10
C ILE A 111 10.58 -20.84 -1.39
N PHE A 112 10.60 -19.81 -2.24
CA PHE A 112 10.43 -19.91 -3.69
C PHE A 112 11.75 -19.70 -4.46
N GLY A 113 12.89 -19.59 -3.77
CA GLY A 113 14.20 -19.41 -4.40
C GLY A 113 14.44 -18.01 -4.98
N ALA A 114 13.63 -17.01 -4.62
CA ALA A 114 13.81 -15.63 -5.04
C ALA A 114 14.87 -14.93 -4.15
N VAL A 115 15.63 -14.02 -4.76
CA VAL A 115 16.67 -13.23 -4.09
C VAL A 115 16.02 -11.96 -3.51
N PRO A 116 16.27 -11.61 -2.24
CA PRO A 116 15.73 -10.38 -1.65
C PRO A 116 16.33 -9.13 -2.30
N ASP A 117 15.49 -8.13 -2.58
CA ASP A 117 15.88 -6.79 -3.04
C ASP A 117 15.32 -5.69 -2.10
N PRO A 118 16.19 -5.04 -1.31
CA PRO A 118 15.75 -4.12 -0.26
C PRO A 118 14.95 -2.94 -0.81
N LEU A 119 13.78 -2.70 -0.20
CA LEU A 119 12.84 -1.64 -0.61
C LEU A 119 13.46 -0.23 -0.50
N PHE A 120 14.30 0.01 0.51
CA PHE A 120 14.91 1.31 0.77
C PHE A 120 16.43 1.26 0.59
N SER A 121 16.89 1.52 -0.63
CA SER A 121 18.31 1.62 -0.93
C SER A 121 18.72 3.10 -1.09
N LEU A 122 19.33 3.66 -0.05
CA LEU A 122 19.91 5.01 -0.08
C LEU A 122 21.44 4.94 0.11
N PRO A 123 22.25 5.72 -0.65
CA PRO A 123 21.84 6.67 -1.69
C PRO A 123 21.31 5.99 -2.98
N ILE A 124 20.48 6.70 -3.74
CA ILE A 124 19.99 6.22 -5.04
C ILE A 124 21.15 6.27 -6.06
N THR A 125 21.36 5.17 -6.73
CA THR A 125 22.40 4.89 -7.72
C THR A 125 21.76 4.16 -8.91
N LEU A 126 22.45 4.08 -10.05
CA LEU A 126 21.95 3.29 -11.18
C LEU A 126 21.73 1.81 -10.85
N THR A 127 22.41 1.30 -9.81
CA THR A 127 22.34 -0.12 -9.41
C THR A 127 21.22 -0.43 -8.43
N ASN A 128 20.46 0.57 -7.96
CA ASN A 128 19.36 0.39 -7.00
C ASN A 128 18.16 1.31 -7.31
N ILE A 129 18.06 1.75 -8.57
CA ILE A 129 17.00 2.62 -9.05
C ILE A 129 15.63 1.90 -9.05
N ASP A 130 15.64 0.58 -9.15
CA ASP A 130 14.42 -0.25 -9.20
C ASP A 130 13.61 -0.10 -7.90
N GLY A 131 14.22 -0.25 -6.72
CA GLY A 131 13.55 0.04 -5.44
C GLY A 131 13.02 1.48 -5.31
N THR A 132 13.65 2.45 -5.98
CA THR A 132 13.12 3.83 -6.05
C THR A 132 11.88 3.92 -6.95
N ILE A 133 11.89 3.24 -8.09
CA ILE A 133 10.74 3.14 -8.99
C ILE A 133 9.58 2.49 -8.25
N ASP A 134 9.82 1.42 -7.52
CA ASP A 134 8.80 0.67 -6.76
C ASP A 134 8.12 1.52 -5.68
N ILE A 135 8.90 2.23 -4.87
CA ILE A 135 8.36 3.18 -3.89
C ILE A 135 7.55 4.28 -4.60
N THR A 136 8.05 4.79 -5.72
CA THR A 136 7.38 5.85 -6.48
C THR A 136 6.04 5.37 -7.03
N MET A 137 6.00 4.16 -7.58
CA MET A 137 4.81 3.54 -8.13
C MET A 137 3.79 3.21 -7.04
N GLY A 138 4.24 2.71 -5.88
CA GLY A 138 3.38 2.52 -4.72
C GLY A 138 2.82 3.85 -4.19
N ALA A 139 3.62 4.92 -4.15
CA ALA A 139 3.14 6.25 -3.78
C ALA A 139 2.12 6.78 -4.80
N MET A 140 2.30 6.53 -6.10
CA MET A 140 1.30 6.84 -7.13
C MET A 140 -0.01 6.07 -6.92
N GLY A 141 0.07 4.79 -6.56
CA GLY A 141 -1.11 4.00 -6.18
C GLY A 141 -1.85 4.63 -5.00
N CYS A 142 -1.12 5.10 -3.99
CA CYS A 142 -1.69 5.82 -2.84
C CYS A 142 -2.39 7.12 -3.25
N LEU A 143 -1.76 7.89 -4.15
CA LEU A 143 -2.31 9.13 -4.68
C LEU A 143 -3.60 8.89 -5.46
N LEU A 144 -3.65 7.85 -6.30
CA LEU A 144 -4.87 7.50 -7.02
C LEU A 144 -5.99 7.09 -6.06
N ALA A 145 -5.69 6.25 -5.07
CA ALA A 145 -6.67 5.86 -4.04
C ALA A 145 -7.24 7.09 -3.31
N TRP A 146 -6.38 8.01 -2.89
CA TRP A 146 -6.77 9.27 -2.27
C TRP A 146 -7.59 10.16 -3.21
N TYR A 147 -7.22 10.24 -4.49
CA TYR A 147 -7.95 11.05 -5.48
C TYR A 147 -9.37 10.50 -5.71
N LEU A 148 -9.51 9.18 -5.79
CA LEU A 148 -10.78 8.48 -5.98
C LEU A 148 -11.63 8.44 -4.70
N ALA A 149 -11.03 8.60 -3.53
CA ALA A 149 -11.75 8.75 -2.28
C ALA A 149 -12.56 10.06 -2.33
N LYS A 150 -13.88 9.91 -2.45
CA LYS A 150 -14.79 11.05 -2.34
C LYS A 150 -14.68 11.61 -0.92
N PRO A 151 -14.61 12.94 -0.74
CA PRO A 151 -14.87 13.51 0.57
C PRO A 151 -16.30 13.14 0.97
N ASP A 152 -16.48 12.52 2.12
CA ASP A 152 -17.80 12.32 2.70
C ASP A 152 -18.41 13.71 2.98
N GLY A 153 -19.23 14.22 2.06
CA GLY A 153 -19.91 15.51 2.20
C GLY A 153 -20.17 16.23 0.87
N GLY A 154 -21.26 15.84 0.22
CA GLY A 154 -21.95 16.55 -0.86
C GLY A 154 -23.36 16.01 -0.97
#